data_AF-A0A7J9Y3G4-F1
#
_entry.id   AF-A0A7J9Y3G4-F1
#
_cell.length_a   1.000
_cell.length_b   1.000
_cell.length_c   1.000
_cell.angle_alpha   90.00
_cell.angle_beta   90.00
_cell.angle_gamma   90.00
#
_symmetry.space_group_name_H-M   'P 1'
#
loop_
_entity.id
_entity.type
_entity.pdbx_description
1 polymer ?
#
loop_
_entity_poly.entity_id
_entity_poly.type
_entity_poly.pdbx_seq_one_letter_code
_entity_poly.pdbx_strand_id
1 'polypeptide(L)' 'MSKTLQIRDVPDDVHASVRARAAQAGISVSDYLLNLLSELVSRPTMAEIVERAQTLARAGGGASRADVQDAVREGRDR' A
#
# COMPACT_ATOMS: atom_id res chain seq x y z
N MET A 1 -12.79 -15.69 6.77
CA MET A 1 -13.79 -14.77 7.35
C MET A 1 -13.90 -13.56 6.44
N SER A 2 -15.04 -13.34 5.79
CA SER A 2 -15.30 -12.10 5.06
C SER A 2 -15.42 -10.94 6.04
N LYS A 3 -14.72 -9.83 5.76
CA LYS A 3 -14.85 -8.58 6.51
C LYS A 3 -15.57 -7.57 5.63
N THR A 4 -16.60 -6.94 6.17
CA THR A 4 -17.38 -5.90 5.49
C THR A 4 -17.00 -4.53 6.05
N LEU A 5 -16.92 -3.52 5.18
CA LEU A 5 -16.66 -2.13 5.54
C LEU A 5 -17.84 -1.29 5.07
N GLN A 6 -18.48 -0.59 6.00
CA GLN A 6 -19.62 0.28 5.72
C GLN A 6 -19.19 1.75 5.89
N ILE A 7 -19.33 2.53 4.81
CA ILE A 7 -19.10 3.98 4.82
C ILE A 7 -20.46 4.65 5.05
N ARG A 8 -20.55 5.52 6.07
CA ARG A 8 -21.76 6.25 6.44
C ARG A 8 -21.61 7.73 6.10
N ASP A 9 -22.74 8.41 6.00
CA ASP A 9 -22.83 9.87 5.83
C ASP A 9 -22.10 10.38 4.57
N VAL A 10 -22.19 9.62 3.48
CA VAL A 10 -21.61 10.00 2.18
C VAL A 10 -22.48 11.07 1.54
N PRO A 11 -21.94 12.26 1.20
CA PRO A 11 -22.68 13.28 0.47
C PRO A 11 -23.23 12.75 -0.87
N ASP A 12 -24.42 13.18 -1.25
CA ASP A 12 -25.14 12.66 -2.43
C ASP A 12 -24.34 12.83 -3.73
N ASP A 13 -23.61 13.94 -3.86
CA ASP A 13 -22.74 14.25 -5.01
C ASP A 13 -21.55 13.29 -5.11
N VAL A 14 -20.95 12.93 -3.98
CA VAL A 14 -19.87 11.94 -3.88
C VAL A 14 -20.40 10.57 -4.26
N HIS A 15 -21.55 10.17 -3.70
CA HIS A 15 -22.17 8.89 -4.02
C HIS A 15 -22.53 8.77 -5.51
N ALA A 16 -23.11 9.82 -6.10
CA ALA A 16 -23.44 9.86 -7.53
C ALA A 16 -22.18 9.74 -8.41
N SER A 17 -21.11 10.45 -8.04
CA SER A 17 -19.84 10.42 -8.77
C SER A 17 -19.18 9.03 -8.74
N VAL A 18 -19.16 8.39 -7.56
CA VAL A 18 -18.63 7.02 -7.42
C VAL A 18 -19.46 6.03 -8.22
N ARG A 19 -20.79 6.13 -8.16
CA ARG A 19 -21.69 5.26 -8.93
C ARG A 19 -21.48 5.40 -10.44
N ALA A 20 -21.31 6.62 -10.94
CA ALA A 20 -21.04 6.86 -12.35
C ALA A 20 -19.71 6.23 -12.79
N ARG A 21 -18.64 6.38 -11.99
CA ARG A 21 -17.33 5.77 -12.29
C ARG A 21 -17.36 4.24 -12.21
N ALA A 22 -18.06 3.67 -11.24
CA ALA A 22 -18.26 2.22 -11.14
C ALA A 22 -18.99 1.67 -12.38
N ALA A 23 -20.05 2.37 -12.83
CA ALA A 23 -20.79 2.00 -14.04
C ALA A 23 -19.91 2.09 -15.30
N GLN A 24 -19.06 3.12 -15.42
CA GLN A 24 -18.10 3.25 -16.53
C GLN A 24 -17.08 2.11 -16.54
N ALA A 25 -16.65 1.65 -15.37
CA ALA A 25 -15.74 0.51 -15.21
C ALA A 25 -16.44 -0.86 -15.35
N GLY A 26 -17.77 -0.89 -15.49
CA GLY A 26 -18.55 -2.13 -15.64
C GLY A 26 -18.60 -2.99 -14.37
N ILE A 27 -18.38 -2.41 -13.20
CA ILE A 27 -18.32 -3.11 -11.91
C ILE A 27 -19.27 -2.52 -10.89
N SER A 28 -19.54 -3.26 -9.81
CA SER A 28 -20.39 -2.75 -8.72
C SER A 28 -19.69 -1.60 -7.98
N VAL A 29 -20.47 -0.76 -7.30
CA VAL A 29 -19.92 0.33 -6.46
C VAL A 29 -19.02 -0.23 -5.35
N SER A 30 -19.41 -1.36 -4.75
CA SER A 30 -18.62 -2.03 -3.72
C SER A 30 -17.28 -2.51 -4.28
N ASP A 31 -17.26 -3.12 -5.45
CA ASP A 31 -16.02 -3.60 -6.08
C ASP A 31 -15.13 -2.44 -6.51
N TYR A 32 -15.72 -1.37 -7.05
CA TYR A 32 -15.00 -0.16 -7.42
C TYR A 32 -14.30 0.47 -6.19
N LEU A 33 -15.02 0.62 -5.07
CA LEU A 33 -14.46 1.13 -3.82
C LEU A 33 -13.41 0.18 -3.23
N LEU A 34 -13.63 -1.13 -3.30
CA LEU A 34 -12.66 -2.12 -2.84
C LEU A 34 -11.35 -2.03 -3.64
N ASN A 35 -11.43 -1.87 -4.96
CA ASN A 35 -10.25 -1.69 -5.81
C ASN A 35 -9.48 -0.42 -5.43
N LEU A 36 -10.18 0.70 -5.28
CA LEU A 36 -9.56 1.97 -4.85
C LEU A 36 -8.89 1.85 -3.47
N LEU A 37 -9.56 1.22 -2.51
CA LEU A 37 -9.00 0.98 -1.18
C LEU A 37 -7.79 0.05 -1.25
N SER A 38 -7.85 -1.01 -2.06
CA SER A 38 -6.75 -1.96 -2.24
C SER A 38 -5.53 -1.29 -2.85
N GLU A 39 -5.74 -0.43 -3.86
CA GLU A 39 -4.67 0.37 -4.45
C GLU A 39 -4.07 1.33 -3.42
N LEU A 40 -4.92 2.03 -2.64
CA LEU A 40 -4.49 2.96 -1.61
C LEU A 40 -3.62 2.28 -0.54
N VAL A 41 -3.96 1.06 -0.11
CA VAL A 41 -3.20 0.33 0.91
C VAL A 41 -2.10 -0.57 0.33
N SER A 42 -2.02 -0.71 -0.99
CA SER A 42 -1.01 -1.56 -1.65
C SER A 42 0.42 -1.09 -1.39
N ARG A 43 0.58 0.21 -1.10
CA ARG A 43 1.88 0.82 -0.79
C ARG A 43 1.89 1.28 0.66
N PRO A 44 2.94 0.93 1.43
CA PRO A 44 3.08 1.44 2.78
C PRO A 44 3.24 2.95 2.75
N THR A 45 2.62 3.62 3.70
CA THR A 45 2.83 5.05 3.95
C THR A 45 4.28 5.31 4.37
N MET A 46 4.75 6.55 4.19
CA MET A 46 6.10 6.94 4.65
C MET A 46 6.28 6.69 6.15
N ALA A 47 5.23 6.92 6.95
CA ALA A 47 5.26 6.65 8.38
C ALA A 47 5.51 5.15 8.67
N GLU A 48 4.79 4.26 8.01
CA GLU A 48 4.97 2.80 8.15
C GLU A 48 6.35 2.33 7.66
N ILE A 49 6.88 2.95 6.60
CA ILE A 49 8.24 2.64 6.11
C ILE A 49 9.29 3.04 7.16
N VAL A 50 9.17 4.25 7.72
CA VAL A 50 10.09 4.73 8.76
C VAL A 50 9.99 3.88 10.01
N GLU A 51 8.79 3.54 10.46
CA GLU A 51 8.57 2.66 11.61
C GLU A 51 9.17 1.28 11.37
N ARG A 52 8.99 0.71 10.18
CA ARG A 52 9.59 -0.56 9.80
C ARG A 52 11.12 -0.50 9.80
N ALA A 53 11.70 0.58 9.27
CA ALA A 53 13.16 0.78 9.26
C ALA A 53 13.72 0.92 10.69
N GLN A 54 13.04 1.68 11.55
CA GLN A 54 13.43 1.80 12.96
C GLN A 54 13.32 0.46 13.71
N THR A 55 12.26 -0.30 13.46
CA THR A 55 12.06 -1.63 14.06
C THR A 55 13.16 -2.59 13.63
N LEU A 56 13.50 -2.60 12.34
CA LEU A 56 14.60 -3.40 11.79
C LEU A 56 15.94 -3.02 12.44
N ALA A 57 16.24 -1.72 12.53
CA ALA A 57 17.46 -1.22 13.14
C ALA A 57 17.58 -1.60 14.63
N ARG A 58 16.48 -1.53 15.39
CA ARG A 58 16.46 -1.96 16.80
C ARG A 58 16.66 -3.46 16.97
N ALA A 59 16.16 -4.26 16.04
CA ALA A 59 16.33 -5.71 16.03
C ALA A 59 17.75 -6.13 15.58
N GLY A 60 18.64 -5.18 15.29
CA GLY A 60 19.98 -5.46 14.74
C GLY A 60 19.95 -5.97 13.30
N GLY A 61 18.83 -5.81 12.61
CA GLY A 61 18.64 -6.19 11.22
C GLY A 61 19.00 -5.07 10.24
N GLY A 62 19.34 -5.46 9.02
CA GLY A 62 19.78 -4.56 7.96
C GLY A 62 21.22 -4.84 7.55
N ALA A 63 21.59 -4.42 6.33
CA ALA A 63 22.95 -4.55 5.85
C ALA A 63 23.82 -3.46 6.48
N SER A 64 24.94 -3.85 7.09
CA SER A 64 25.98 -2.93 7.47
C SER A 64 26.65 -2.34 6.23
N ARG A 65 27.39 -1.26 6.42
CA ARG A 65 28.18 -0.67 5.33
C ARG A 65 29.20 -1.66 4.76
N ALA A 66 29.68 -2.62 5.55
CA ALA A 66 30.58 -3.67 5.09
C ALA A 66 29.85 -4.66 4.18
N ASP A 67 28.67 -5.13 4.60
CA ASP A 67 27.84 -6.06 3.82
C ASP A 67 27.47 -5.47 2.44
N VAL A 68 27.16 -4.17 2.40
CA VAL A 68 26.87 -3.47 1.14
C VAL A 68 28.11 -3.38 0.25
N GLN A 69 29.29 -3.11 0.83
CA GLN A 69 30.54 -3.04 0.06
C GLN A 69 30.93 -4.40 -0.51
N ASP A 70 30.77 -5.47 0.25
CA ASP A 70 31.09 -6.82 -0.17
C ASP A 70 30.18 -7.29 -1.30
N ALA A 71 28.87 -7.03 -1.20
CA ALA A 71 27.91 -7.32 -2.27
C ALA A 71 28.22 -6.56 -3.56
N VAL A 72 28.66 -5.29 -3.47
CA VAL A 72 29.05 -4.48 -4.63
C VAL A 72 30.34 -5.00 -5.28
N ARG A 73 31.31 -5.47 -4.48
CA ARG A 73 32.54 -6.08 -5.00
C ARG A 73 32.23 -7.40 -5.71
N GLU A 74 31.44 -8.28 -5.09
CA GLU A 74 31.03 -9.55 -5.70
C GLU A 74 30.29 -9.34 -7.04
N GLY A 75 29.47 -8.30 -7.14
CA GLY A 75 28.80 -7.95 -8.40
C GLY A 75 29.70 -7.36 -9.48
N ARG A 76 30.88 -6.83 -9.13
CA ARG A 76 31.90 -6.32 -10.07
C ARG A 76 32.89 -7.37 -10.54
N ASP A 77 33.10 -8.40 -9.73
CA ASP A 77 34.04 -9.50 -10.03
C ASP A 77 33.38 -10.63 -10.85
N ARG A 78 32.12 -10.45 -11.28
CA ARG A 78 31.38 -11.28 -12.25
C ARG A 78 31.30 -10.60 -13.61
#